data_AF-A0A951M331-F1
#
_entry.id   AF-A0A951M331-F1
#
_cell.length_a   1.000
_cell.length_b   1.000
_cell.length_c   1.000
_cell.angle_alpha   90.00
_cell.angle_beta   90.00
_cell.angle_gamma   90.00
#
_symmetry.space_group_name_H-M   'P 1'
#
loop_
_entity.id
_entity.type
_entity.pdbx_description
1 polymer ?
#
loop_
_entity_poly.entity_id
_entity_poly.type
_entity_poly.pdbx_seq_one_letter_code
_entity_poly.pdbx_strand_id
1 'polypeptide(L)' 'MKKQLQELEELLDLTHGQLNTEVRAVMKFKIGQLKKQADEADAIDQWRIASEAAQLLASLLSIVTNVMTLLK' A
#
# COMPACT_ATOMS: atom_id res chain seq x y z
N MET A 1 -10.53 -6.51 -4.77
CA MET A 1 -9.28 -5.83 -5.20
C MET A 1 -9.39 -4.31 -5.23
N LYS A 2 -10.23 -3.69 -6.07
CA LYS A 2 -10.36 -2.20 -6.11
C LYS A 2 -10.64 -1.58 -4.73
N LYS A 3 -11.58 -2.17 -3.98
CA LYS A 3 -11.89 -1.76 -2.60
C LYS A 3 -10.68 -1.87 -1.65
N GLN A 4 -9.90 -2.95 -1.75
CA GLN A 4 -8.71 -3.16 -0.91
C GLN A 4 -7.59 -2.16 -1.23
N LEU A 5 -7.40 -1.82 -2.50
CA LEU A 5 -6.45 -0.79 -2.91
C LEU A 5 -6.89 0.62 -2.47
N GLN A 6 -8.19 0.84 -2.34
CA GLN A 6 -8.73 2.08 -1.79
C GLN A 6 -8.54 2.15 -0.27
N GLU A 7 -8.87 1.08 0.46
CA GLU A 7 -8.61 0.98 1.90
C GLU A 7 -7.11 1.15 2.22
N LEU A 8 -6.23 0.66 1.35
CA LEU A 8 -4.78 0.84 1.45
C LEU A 8 -4.34 2.31 1.29
N GLU A 9 -4.96 3.04 0.37
CA GLU A 9 -4.71 4.47 0.18
C GLU A 9 -5.20 5.29 1.38
N GLU A 10 -6.38 4.96 1.90
CA GLU A 10 -6.94 5.58 3.10
C GLU A 10 -6.04 5.34 4.32
N LEU A 11 -5.53 4.13 4.50
CA LEU A 11 -4.56 3.82 5.57
C LEU A 11 -3.25 4.60 5.40
N LEU A 12 -2.75 4.75 4.18
CA LEU A 12 -1.55 5.54 3.91
C LEU A 12 -1.77 7.03 4.26
N ASP A 13 -2.95 7.56 3.99
CA ASP A 13 -3.29 8.95 4.33
C ASP A 13 -3.52 9.13 5.84
N LEU A 14 -4.10 8.14 6.54
CA LEU A 14 -4.23 8.15 8.00
C LEU A 14 -2.87 8.10 8.71
N THR A 15 -1.88 7.41 8.12
CA THR A 15 -0.53 7.26 8.66
C THR A 15 0.44 8.35 8.20
N HIS A 16 -0.03 9.43 7.56
CA HIS A 16 0.83 10.47 6.96
C HIS A 16 1.83 11.11 7.95
N GLY A 17 1.46 11.21 9.23
CA GLY A 17 2.31 11.82 10.26
C GLY A 17 3.40 10.87 10.78
N GLN A 18 3.32 9.58 10.46
CA GLN A 18 4.26 8.54 10.91
C GLN A 18 5.25 8.14 9.80
N LEU A 19 4.98 8.52 8.55
CA LEU A 19 5.79 8.21 7.39
C LEU A 19 6.54 9.46 6.92
N ASN A 20 7.80 9.30 6.55
CA ASN A 20 8.51 10.39 5.88
C ASN A 20 7.89 10.66 4.50
N THR A 21 8.06 11.89 3.99
CA THR A 21 7.44 12.36 2.75
C THR A 21 7.82 11.52 1.52
N GLU A 22 9.07 11.05 1.44
CA GLU A 22 9.56 10.22 0.33
C GLU A 22 8.93 8.82 0.31
N VAL A 23 8.90 8.14 1.46
CA VAL A 23 8.26 6.82 1.62
C VAL A 23 6.79 6.92 1.29
N ARG A 24 6.11 7.99 1.73
CA ARG A 24 4.71 8.23 1.37
C ARG A 24 4.54 8.41 -0.14
N ALA A 25 5.39 9.19 -0.80
CA ALA A 25 5.33 9.40 -2.25
C ALA A 25 5.53 8.08 -3.02
N VAL A 26 6.51 7.26 -2.61
CA VAL A 26 6.77 5.95 -3.22
C VAL A 26 5.60 4.99 -3.02
N MET A 27 5.03 4.93 -1.81
CA MET A 27 3.88 4.09 -1.51
C MET A 27 2.66 4.50 -2.34
N LYS A 28 2.37 5.81 -2.41
CA LYS A 28 1.25 6.34 -3.20
C LYS A 28 1.40 6.05 -4.69
N PHE A 29 2.62 6.18 -5.21
CA PHE A 29 2.93 5.81 -6.60
C PHE A 29 2.66 4.33 -6.87
N LYS A 30 3.12 3.42 -5.99
CA LYS A 30 2.87 1.97 -6.14
C LYS A 30 1.39 1.61 -6.06
N ILE A 31 0.63 2.23 -5.15
CA ILE A 31 -0.84 2.03 -5.06
C ILE A 31 -1.52 2.47 -6.37
N GLY A 32 -1.10 3.61 -6.94
CA GLY A 32 -1.60 4.08 -8.23
C GLY A 32 -1.32 3.10 -9.38
N GLN A 33 -0.11 2.51 -9.42
CA GLN A 33 0.22 1.48 -10.40
C GLN A 33 -0.64 0.23 -10.23
N LEU A 34 -0.84 -0.24 -8.99
CA LEU A 34 -1.69 -1.40 -8.70
C LEU A 34 -3.16 -1.16 -9.06
N LYS A 35 -3.67 0.06 -8.86
CA LYS A 35 -5.02 0.44 -9.29
C LYS A 35 -5.16 0.37 -10.80
N LYS A 36 -4.21 0.95 -11.54
CA LYS A 36 -4.20 0.89 -13.01
C LYS A 36 -4.14 -0.56 -13.50
N GLN A 37 -3.26 -1.38 -12.93
CA GLN A 37 -3.20 -2.81 -13.25
C GLN A 37 -4.50 -3.53 -12.90
N ALA A 38 -5.14 -3.22 -11.77
CA ALA A 38 -6.42 -3.82 -11.39
C ALA A 38 -7.59 -3.41 -12.29
N ASP A 39 -7.51 -2.22 -12.92
CA ASP A 39 -8.49 -1.75 -13.89
C ASP A 39 -8.32 -2.39 -15.27
N GLU A 40 -7.08 -2.75 -15.63
CA GLU A 40 -6.70 -3.32 -16.93
C GLU A 40 -6.58 -4.87 -16.91
N ALA A 41 -6.64 -5.50 -15.75
CA ALA A 41 -6.36 -6.94 -15.58
C ALA A 41 -7.56 -7.86 -15.84
N ASP A 42 -7.34 -8.88 -16.66
CA ASP A 42 -8.18 -10.07 -16.75
C ASP A 42 -8.04 -10.97 -15.50
N ALA A 43 -8.97 -11.92 -15.32
CA ALA A 43 -9.04 -12.79 -14.14
C ALA A 43 -7.73 -13.53 -13.80
N ILE A 44 -6.87 -13.75 -14.79
CA ILE A 44 -5.56 -14.43 -14.66
C ILE A 44 -4.54 -13.55 -13.90
N ASP A 45 -4.60 -12.23 -14.05
CA ASP A 45 -3.66 -11.29 -13.43
C ASP A 45 -4.08 -10.84 -12.01
N GLN A 46 -5.32 -11.13 -11.61
CA GLN A 46 -5.84 -10.71 -10.31
C GLN A 46 -5.07 -11.31 -9.12
N TRP A 47 -4.55 -12.53 -9.25
CA TRP A 47 -3.79 -13.17 -8.17
C TRP A 47 -2.42 -12.52 -7.98
N ARG A 48 -1.76 -12.12 -9.07
CA ARG A 48 -0.49 -11.39 -9.03
C ARG A 48 -0.69 -10.02 -8.36
N ILE A 49 -1.71 -9.28 -8.78
CA ILE A 49 -2.00 -7.94 -8.23
C ILE A 49 -2.40 -8.03 -6.75
N ALA A 50 -3.14 -9.07 -6.35
CA ALA A 50 -3.47 -9.30 -4.95
C ALA A 50 -2.23 -9.60 -4.10
N SER A 51 -1.28 -10.40 -4.62
CA SER A 51 -0.01 -10.69 -3.96
C SER A 51 0.85 -9.43 -3.78
N GLU A 52 0.98 -8.61 -4.83
CA GLU A 52 1.71 -7.34 -4.78
C GLU A 52 1.08 -6.34 -3.79
N ALA A 53 -0.26 -6.26 -3.76
CA ALA A 53 -0.97 -5.43 -2.79
C ALA A 53 -0.77 -5.92 -1.33
N ALA A 54 -0.77 -7.25 -1.11
CA ALA A 54 -0.50 -7.84 0.21
C ALA A 54 0.94 -7.58 0.68
N GLN A 55 1.91 -7.63 -0.22
CA GLN A 55 3.30 -7.29 0.09
C GLN A 55 3.47 -5.81 0.42
N LEU A 56 2.74 -4.92 -0.26
CA LEU A 56 2.71 -3.50 0.06
C LEU A 56 2.13 -3.24 1.46
N LEU A 57 1.01 -3.91 1.79
CA LEU A 57 0.39 -3.89 3.11
C LEU A 57 1.36 -4.34 4.21
N ALA A 58 2.04 -5.48 4.02
CA ALA A 58 3.01 -5.99 4.97
C ALA A 58 4.19 -5.02 5.19
N SER A 59 4.64 -4.36 4.11
CA SER A 59 5.71 -3.35 4.17
C SER A 59 5.27 -2.12 4.97
N LEU A 60 4.05 -1.63 4.71
CA LEU A 60 3.43 -0.53 5.47
C LEU A 60 3.30 -0.87 6.96
N LEU A 61 2.77 -2.06 7.27
CA LEU A 61 2.59 -2.52 8.64
C LEU A 61 3.93 -2.61 9.37
N SER A 62 4.97 -3.14 8.71
CA SER A 62 6.33 -3.22 9.26
C SER A 62 6.90 -1.84 9.58
N ILE A 63 6.75 -0.86 8.68
CA ILE A 63 7.23 0.51 8.93
C ILE A 63 6.49 1.14 10.11
N VAL A 64 5.15 1.07 10.13
CA VAL A 64 4.34 1.61 11.23
C VAL A 64 4.70 0.96 12.57
N THR A 65 4.89 -0.38 12.58
CA THR A 65 5.27 -1.13 13.79
C THR A 65 6.68 -0.78 14.25
N ASN A 66 7.64 -0.65 13.33
CA ASN A 66 9.02 -0.27 13.68
C ASN A 66 9.12 1.17 14.18
N VAL A 67 8.38 2.11 13.59
CA VAL A 67 8.30 3.49 14.10
C VAL A 67 7.67 3.52 15.49
N MET A 68 6.60 2.75 15.73
CA MET A 68 6.01 2.60 17.07
C MET A 68 6.95 1.93 18.09
N THR A 69 7.80 1.01 17.63
CA THR A 69 8.75 0.30 18.51
C THR A 69 9.94 1.18 18.89
N LEU A 70 10.37 2.10 18.01
CA LEU A 70 11.45 3.06 18.27
C LEU A 70 11.02 4.28 19.10
N LEU A 71 9.72 4.55 19.20
CA LEU A 71 9.16 5.64 20.03
C LEU A 71 8.85 5.22 21.48
N LYS A 72 9.10 3.95 21.85
CA LYS A 72 9.04 3.45 23.23
C LYS A 72 10.43 3.45 23.87
#